data_AF-A0A2M9IWB7-F1
#
_entry.id   AF-A0A2M9IWB7-F1
#
_cell.length_a   1.000
_cell.length_b   1.000
_cell.length_c   1.000
_cell.angle_alpha   90.00
_cell.angle_beta   90.00
_cell.angle_gamma   90.00
#
_symmetry.space_group_name_H-M   'P 1'
#
loop_
_entity.id
_entity.type
_entity.pdbx_description
1 polymer ?
#
loop_
_entity_poly.entity_id
_entity_poly.type
_entity_poly.pdbx_seq_one_letter_code
_entity_poly.pdbx_strand_id
1 'polypeptide(L)' 'MRTTHRWLDEAGHVYVAEGGPQGQCVRLNAAASKVWRALLAEQITPDELEGSDGEFARSLLVTGVLLPGPSD' A
#
# COMPACT_ATOMS: atom_id res chain seq x y z
N MET A 1 -3.81 -18.06 7.51
CA MET A 1 -3.07 -18.05 6.24
C MET A 1 -2.42 -16.68 6.12
N ARG A 2 -1.08 -16.59 6.07
CA ARG A 2 -0.38 -15.33 5.77
C ARG A 2 -0.45 -15.13 4.25
N THR A 3 -1.30 -14.24 3.77
CA THR A 3 -1.32 -13.82 2.36
C THR A 3 -0.15 -12.90 2.11
N THR A 4 0.93 -13.45 1.54
CA THR A 4 2.02 -12.64 0.98
C THR A 4 1.52 -12.08 -0.34
N HIS A 5 0.87 -10.91 -0.33
CA HIS A 5 0.48 -10.23 -1.56
C HIS A 5 1.73 -9.97 -2.39
N ARG A 6 1.72 -10.37 -3.67
CA ARG A 6 2.82 -10.07 -4.60
C ARG A 6 2.60 -8.69 -5.18
N TRP A 7 3.60 -7.83 -5.09
CA TRP A 7 3.59 -6.53 -5.78
C TRP A 7 4.66 -6.47 -6.87
N LEU A 8 4.41 -5.64 -7.86
CA LEU A 8 5.36 -5.28 -8.92
C LEU A 8 5.57 -3.78 -8.88
N ASP A 9 6.82 -3.33 -8.90
CA ASP A 9 7.18 -1.92 -9.02
C ASP A 9 7.84 -1.71 -10.39
N GLU A 10 7.11 -1.12 -11.32
CA GLU A 10 7.56 -0.94 -12.70
C GLU A 10 7.03 0.35 -13.32
N ALA A 11 7.86 1.00 -14.15
CA ALA A 11 7.51 2.23 -14.86
C ALA A 11 6.99 3.36 -13.94
N GLY A 12 7.49 3.43 -12.70
CA GLY A 12 7.09 4.42 -11.72
C GLY A 12 5.77 4.12 -11.00
N HIS A 13 5.15 2.98 -11.30
CA HIS A 13 3.87 2.54 -10.73
C HIS A 13 4.04 1.26 -9.92
N VAL A 14 3.27 1.16 -8.83
CA VAL A 14 3.15 -0.08 -8.05
C VAL A 14 1.86 -0.80 -8.46
N TYR A 15 1.97 -2.10 -8.69
CA TYR A 15 0.87 -3.01 -8.95
C TYR A 15 0.77 -3.98 -7.78
N VAL A 16 -0.38 -4.05 -7.13
CA VAL A 16 -0.60 -4.93 -5.98
C VAL A 16 -1.57 -6.03 -6.40
N ALA A 17 -1.08 -7.27 -6.46
CA ALA A 17 -1.93 -8.42 -6.71
C ALA A 17 -2.87 -8.62 -5.52
N GLU A 18 -4.14 -8.88 -5.80
CA GLU A 18 -5.18 -9.11 -4.80
C GLU A 18 -5.40 -7.95 -3.80
N GLY A 19 -4.86 -6.76 -4.08
CA GLY A 19 -5.01 -5.59 -3.22
C GLY A 19 -6.35 -4.88 -3.38
N GLY A 20 -7.17 -5.25 -4.37
CA GLY A 20 -8.46 -4.62 -4.64
C GLY A 20 -9.64 -5.34 -3.98
N PRO A 21 -10.82 -4.69 -3.92
CA PRO A 21 -12.03 -5.32 -3.44
C PRO A 21 -12.34 -6.58 -4.26
N GLN A 22 -12.46 -7.74 -3.61
CA GLN A 22 -12.60 -9.07 -4.25
C GLN A 22 -11.31 -9.66 -4.85
N GLY A 23 -10.12 -9.24 -4.38
CA GLY A 23 -8.86 -9.87 -4.79
C GLY A 23 -8.38 -9.46 -6.18
N GLN A 24 -8.73 -8.25 -6.62
CA GLN A 24 -8.28 -7.71 -7.92
C GLN A 24 -6.84 -7.23 -7.85
N CYS A 25 -6.16 -7.22 -8.99
CA CYS A 25 -4.90 -6.49 -9.12
C CYS A 25 -5.18 -4.98 -9.21
N VAL A 26 -4.55 -4.19 -8.34
CA VAL A 26 -4.70 -2.74 -8.30
C VAL A 26 -3.42 -2.09 -8.79
N ARG A 27 -3.54 -1.20 -9.77
CA ARG A 27 -2.47 -0.30 -10.17
C ARG A 27 -2.58 1.02 -9.40
N LEU A 28 -1.52 1.37 -8.68
CA LEU A 28 -1.40 2.64 -8.00
C LEU A 28 -1.00 3.75 -8.98
N ASN A 29 -1.59 4.94 -8.80
CA ASN A 29 -1.12 6.14 -9.48
C ASN A 29 0.24 6.59 -8.91
N ALA A 30 0.85 7.61 -9.50
CA ALA A 30 2.20 8.04 -9.11
C ALA A 30 2.31 8.53 -7.67
N ALA A 31 1.32 9.29 -7.18
CA ALA A 31 1.28 9.78 -5.79
C ALA A 31 1.12 8.61 -4.82
N ALA A 32 0.17 7.72 -5.09
CA ALA A 32 -0.09 6.53 -4.29
C ALA A 32 1.11 5.58 -4.24
N SER A 33 1.82 5.42 -5.35
CA SER A 33 3.03 4.60 -5.43
C SER A 33 4.16 5.16 -4.56
N LYS A 34 4.27 6.49 -4.42
CA LYS A 34 5.26 7.11 -3.52
C LYS A 34 4.92 6.83 -2.06
N VAL A 35 3.67 7.06 -1.66
CA VAL A 35 3.19 6.79 -0.30
C VAL A 35 3.34 5.32 0.05
N TRP A 36 2.94 4.42 -0.84
CA TRP A 36 3.06 2.96 -0.64
C TRP A 36 4.52 2.53 -0.45
N ARG A 37 5.45 3.07 -1.24
CA ARG A 37 6.89 2.80 -1.07
C ARG A 37 7.43 3.32 0.26
N ALA A 38 7.05 4.53 0.67
CA ALA A 38 7.47 5.10 1.96
C ALA A 38 7.02 4.19 3.12
N LEU A 39 5.75 3.78 3.11
CA LEU A 39 5.18 2.90 4.15
C LEU A 39 5.92 1.54 4.26
N LEU A 40 6.38 0.97 3.14
CA LEU A 40 7.12 -0.30 3.14
C LEU A 40 8.62 -0.17 3.38
N ALA A 41 9.27 0.82 2.76
CA ALA A 41 10.72 0.99 2.84
C ALA A 41 11.15 1.59 4.19
N GLU A 42 10.36 2.51 4.71
CA GLU A 42 10.68 3.25 5.93
C GLU A 42 9.90 2.72 7.15
N GLN A 43 9.08 1.66 6.98
CA GLN A 43 8.24 1.04 8.03
C GLN A 43 7.39 2.08 8.79
N ILE A 44 6.99 3.13 8.08
CA ILE A 44 6.22 4.23 8.67
C ILE A 44 4.76 3.80 8.79
N THR A 45 4.11 4.19 9.87
CA THR A 45 2.68 3.99 10.05
C THR A 45 1.88 5.13 9.40
N PRO A 46 0.62 4.91 8.97
CA PRO A 46 -0.24 5.96 8.42
C PRO A 46 -0.42 7.17 9.34
N ASP A 47 -0.28 6.97 10.66
CA ASP A 47 -0.42 7.99 11.69
C ASP A 47 0.77 8.97 11.72
N GLU A 48 1.91 8.59 11.16
CA GLU A 48 3.10 9.44 11.02
C GLU A 48 3.09 10.27 9.73
N LEU A 49 2.16 9.97 8.80
CA LEU A 49 1.94 10.78 7.60
C LEU A 49 0.97 11.93 7.93
N GLU A 50 1.43 13.17 7.73
CA GLU A 50 0.61 14.34 8.00
C GLU A 50 -0.43 14.60 6.89
N GLY A 51 -1.61 15.07 7.29
CA GLY A 51 -2.65 15.56 6.38
C GLY A 51 -3.22 14.48 5.45
N SER A 52 -3.44 14.85 4.19
CA SER A 52 -4.13 14.03 3.19
C SER A 52 -3.40 12.73 2.84
N ASP A 53 -2.08 12.67 3.03
CA ASP A 53 -1.29 11.48 2.76
C ASP A 53 -1.54 10.38 3.80
N GLY A 54 -1.77 10.76 5.07
CA GLY A 54 -2.16 9.82 6.13
C GLY A 54 -3.57 9.27 5.96
N GLU A 55 -4.54 10.11 5.56
CA GLU A 55 -5.89 9.64 5.20
C GLU A 55 -5.85 8.67 4.01
N PHE A 56 -5.04 8.99 3.00
CA PHE A 56 -4.85 8.13 1.85
C PHE A 56 -4.20 6.79 2.22
N ALA A 57 -3.16 6.80 3.05
CA ALA A 57 -2.52 5.58 3.56
C ALA A 57 -3.48 4.69 4.34
N ARG A 58 -4.35 5.26 5.18
CA ARG A 58 -5.41 4.50 5.88
C ARG A 58 -6.39 3.88 4.89
N SER A 59 -6.77 4.58 3.84
CA SER A 59 -7.61 4.03 2.77
C SER A 59 -6.97 2.83 2.08
N LEU A 60 -5.64 2.88 1.82
CA LEU A 60 -4.91 1.74 1.25
C LEU A 60 -4.90 0.50 2.17
N LEU A 61 -4.80 0.69 3.49
CA LEU A 61 -4.91 -0.41 4.45
C LEU A 61 -6.31 -1.04 4.47
N VAL A 62 -7.35 -0.19 4.54
CA VAL A 62 -8.75 -0.66 4.59
C VAL A 62 -9.13 -1.42 3.31
N THR A 63 -8.58 -0.99 2.17
CA THR A 63 -8.85 -1.63 0.87
C THR A 63 -8.03 -2.89 0.63
N GLY A 64 -7.05 -3.20 1.49
CA GLY A 64 -6.15 -4.35 1.34
C GLY A 64 -5.00 -4.14 0.35
N VAL A 65 -4.82 -2.90 -0.13
CA VAL A 65 -3.72 -2.54 -1.04
C VAL A 65 -2.39 -2.41 -0.29
N LEU A 66 -2.45 -2.04 0.99
CA LEU A 66 -1.31 -2.03 1.89
C LEU A 66 -1.51 -3.14 2.94
N LEU A 67 -0.45 -3.90 3.22
CA LEU A 67 -0.44 -4.80 4.38
C LEU A 67 -0.01 -4.01 5.63
N PRO A 68 -0.58 -4.27 6.82
CA PRO A 68 0.07 -3.84 8.04
C PRO A 68 1.49 -4.42 8.03
N GLY A 69 2.49 -3.59 8.35
CA GLY A 69 3.88 -4.05 8.51
C GLY A 69 3.93 -5.29 9.41
N PRO A 70 5.01 -6.11 9.33
CA PRO A 70 5.08 -7.36 10.07
C PRO A 70 4.75 -7.10 11.54
N SER A 71 3.58 -7.56 11.98
CA SER A 71 3.29 -7.68 13.40
C SER A 71 4.18 -8.80 13.90
N ASP A 72 5.16 -8.45 14.72
CA ASP A 72 5.93 -9.40 15.53
C ASP A 72 4.98 -10.23 16.41
#